data_AF-A0A2R5ELV1-F1
#
_entry.id   AF-A0A2R5ELV1-F1
#
_cell.length_a   1.000
_cell.length_b   1.000
_cell.length_c   1.000
_cell.angle_alpha   90.00
_cell.angle_beta   90.00
_cell.angle_gamma   90.00
#
_symmetry.space_group_name_H-M   'P 1'
#
loop_
_entity.id
_entity.type
_entity.pdbx_description
1 polymer ?
#
loop_
_entity_poly.entity_id
_entity_poly.type
_entity_poly.pdbx_seq_one_letter_code
_entity_poly.pdbx_strand_id
1 'polypeptide(L)'
;MAVLTVLYLKRERLGLSYENTLALADEIARYISNFQRIEAEVILEVNTTLWNKGGRRALGHLSVQQLLDIMEAAQHASVEEPFVDELYKELRRKLTQEQENNR
;
A
#
# COMPACT_ATOMS: atom_id res chain seq x y z
N MET A 1 -17.41 17.28 11.16
CA MET A 1 -17.69 18.72 11.40
C MET A 1 -17.90 19.49 10.11
N ALA A 2 -16.97 19.49 9.14
CA ALA A 2 -17.10 20.28 7.91
C ALA A 2 -18.39 20.00 7.10
N VAL A 3 -18.76 18.73 6.91
CA VAL A 3 -19.98 18.34 6.17
C VAL A 3 -21.26 18.91 6.82
N LEU A 4 -21.38 18.77 8.14
CA LEU A 4 -22.52 19.29 8.89
C LEU A 4 -22.60 20.82 8.78
N THR A 5 -21.48 21.52 8.91
CA THR A 5 -21.43 22.98 8.78
C THR A 5 -21.88 23.44 7.39
N VAL A 6 -21.43 22.77 6.33
CA VAL A 6 -21.82 23.10 4.95
C VAL A 6 -23.31 22.83 4.72
N LEU A 7 -23.82 21.69 5.16
CA LEU A 7 -25.25 21.36 5.03
C LEU A 7 -26.12 22.32 5.83
N TYR A 8 -25.68 22.72 7.02
CA TYR A 8 -26.39 23.70 7.83
C TYR A 8 -26.47 25.07 7.15
N LEU A 9 -25.38 25.53 6.54
CA LEU A 9 -25.34 26.79 5.79
C LEU A 9 -26.15 26.77 4.48
N LYS A 10 -26.49 25.58 3.95
CA LYS A 10 -27.26 25.42 2.72
C LYS A 10 -28.66 24.81 2.95
N ARG A 11 -29.03 24.56 4.21
CA ARG A 11 -30.26 23.90 4.64
C ARG A 11 -31.51 24.43 3.98
N GLU A 12 -31.72 25.76 4.00
CA GLU A 12 -32.92 26.37 3.44
C GLU A 12 -33.02 26.19 1.94
N ARG A 13 -31.90 26.37 1.23
CA ARG A 13 -31.81 26.15 -0.22
C ARG A 13 -32.05 24.69 -0.60
N LEU A 14 -31.65 23.76 0.26
CA LEU A 14 -31.82 22.32 0.07
C LEU A 14 -33.19 21.81 0.58
N GLY A 15 -34.03 22.69 1.14
CA GLY A 15 -35.33 22.30 1.69
C GLY A 15 -35.23 21.32 2.87
N LEU A 16 -34.12 21.33 3.61
CA LEU A 16 -33.88 20.37 4.68
C LEU A 16 -34.42 20.86 6.02
N SER A 17 -35.02 19.94 6.78
CA SER A 17 -35.22 20.14 8.22
C SER A 17 -33.89 20.03 8.96
N TYR A 18 -33.85 20.48 10.21
CA TYR A 18 -32.67 20.30 11.06
C TYR A 18 -32.33 18.82 11.27
N GLU A 19 -33.33 17.97 11.51
CA GLU A 19 -33.15 16.52 11.67
C GLU A 19 -32.64 15.85 10.39
N ASN A 20 -33.20 16.23 9.23
CA ASN A 20 -32.74 15.72 7.93
C ASN A 20 -31.30 16.18 7.62
N THR A 21 -30.93 17.38 8.07
CA THR A 21 -29.56 17.90 7.94
C THR A 21 -28.57 17.06 8.74
N LEU A 22 -28.92 16.66 9.96
CA LEU A 22 -28.11 15.80 10.80
C LEU A 22 -27.99 14.38 10.21
N ALA A 23 -29.11 13.79 9.80
CA ALA A 23 -29.13 12.45 9.21
C ALA A 23 -28.28 12.39 7.94
N LEU A 24 -28.41 13.39 7.05
CA LEU A 24 -27.63 13.46 5.81
C LEU A 24 -26.14 13.70 6.08
N ALA A 25 -25.79 14.50 7.09
CA ALA A 25 -24.40 14.70 7.46
C ALA A 25 -23.73 13.41 7.95
N ASP A 26 -24.45 12.60 8.72
CA ASP A 26 -23.97 11.33 9.23
C ASP A 26 -23.84 10.28 8.10
N GLU A 27 -24.79 10.24 7.18
CA GLU A 27 -24.73 9.36 6.01
C GLU A 27 -23.52 9.68 5.12
N ILE A 28 -23.29 10.97 4.81
CA ILE A 28 -22.12 11.40 4.03
C ILE A 28 -20.82 11.07 4.77
N ALA A 29 -20.76 11.25 6.09
CA ALA A 29 -19.59 10.89 6.88
C ALA A 29 -19.29 9.38 6.82
N ARG A 30 -20.33 8.53 6.88
CA ARG A 30 -20.18 7.09 6.70
C ARG A 30 -19.71 6.72 5.30
N TYR A 31 -20.22 7.37 4.26
CA TYR A 31 -19.75 7.16 2.89
C TYR A 31 -18.28 7.52 2.71
N ILE A 32 -17.85 8.69 3.22
CA ILE A 32 -16.46 9.12 3.15
C ILE A 32 -15.56 8.14 3.90
N SER A 33 -15.94 7.71 5.11
CA SER A 33 -15.19 6.73 5.90
C SER A 33 -15.07 5.39 5.17
N ASN A 34 -16.15 4.90 4.57
CA ASN A 34 -16.12 3.68 3.76
C ASN A 34 -15.22 3.83 2.54
N PHE A 35 -15.25 4.98 1.87
CA PHE A 35 -14.39 5.24 0.72
C PHE A 35 -12.91 5.29 1.14
N GLN A 36 -12.58 5.97 2.24
CA GLN A 36 -11.23 6.00 2.81
C GLN A 36 -10.75 4.61 3.24
N ARG A 37 -11.65 3.77 3.79
CA ARG A 37 -11.34 2.38 4.12
C ARG A 37 -11.04 1.57 2.85
N ILE A 38 -11.87 1.69 1.82
CA ILE A 38 -11.65 1.00 0.53
C ILE A 38 -10.36 1.51 -0.12
N GLU A 39 -10.12 2.82 -0.12
CA GLU A 39 -8.89 3.41 -0.64
C GLU A 39 -7.66 2.89 0.12
N ALA A 40 -7.72 2.81 1.46
CA ALA A 40 -6.66 2.21 2.26
C ALA A 40 -6.49 0.70 1.97
N GLU A 41 -7.58 -0.05 1.79
CA GLU A 41 -7.55 -1.47 1.43
C GLU A 41 -6.98 -1.69 0.02
N VAL A 42 -7.33 -0.84 -0.96
CA VAL A 42 -6.79 -0.87 -2.32
C VAL A 42 -5.32 -0.46 -2.34
N ILE A 43 -4.92 0.57 -1.58
CA ILE A 43 -3.51 0.94 -1.43
C ILE A 43 -2.72 -0.17 -0.73
N LEU A 44 -3.29 -0.84 0.26
CA LEU A 44 -2.69 -2.02 0.89
C LEU A 44 -2.60 -3.20 -0.09
N GLU A 45 -3.58 -3.42 -0.95
CA GLU A 45 -3.51 -4.42 -2.03
C GLU A 45 -2.42 -4.07 -3.03
N VAL A 46 -2.29 -2.81 -3.45
CA VAL A 46 -1.21 -2.34 -4.35
C VAL A 46 0.17 -2.50 -3.69
N ASN A 47 0.29 -2.21 -2.39
CA ASN A 47 1.54 -2.39 -1.64
C ASN A 47 1.87 -3.85 -1.31
N THR A 48 0.87 -4.74 -1.19
CA THR A 48 1.10 -6.18 -0.92
C THR A 48 1.27 -7.00 -2.21
N THR A 49 0.89 -6.47 -3.38
CA THR A 49 1.00 -7.16 -4.68
C THR A 49 2.30 -6.93 -5.44
N LEU A 50 3.29 -6.24 -4.86
CA LEU A 50 4.59 -6.04 -5.52
C LEU A 50 5.33 -7.36 -5.83
N TRP A 51 5.02 -8.46 -5.12
CA TRP A 51 5.63 -9.78 -5.40
C TRP A 51 4.65 -10.95 -5.27
N ASN A 52 4.02 -11.29 -6.39
CA ASN A 52 3.28 -12.56 -6.54
C ASN A 52 4.21 -13.78 -6.37
N LYS A 53 3.64 -14.98 -6.19
CA LYS A 53 4.42 -16.25 -6.07
C LYS A 53 5.36 -16.51 -7.25
N GLY A 54 5.09 -15.93 -8.43
CA GLY A 54 5.96 -16.03 -9.59
C GLY A 54 7.22 -15.19 -9.43
N GLY A 55 7.08 -13.92 -9.03
CA GLY A 55 8.22 -13.03 -8.83
C GLY A 55 9.19 -13.51 -7.75
N ARG A 56 8.68 -14.01 -6.61
CA ARG A 56 9.56 -14.57 -5.56
C ARG A 56 10.31 -15.83 -6.03
N ARG A 57 9.69 -16.65 -6.88
CA ARG A 57 10.37 -17.80 -7.49
C ARG A 57 11.47 -17.36 -8.45
N ALA A 58 11.21 -16.33 -9.27
CA ALA A 58 12.22 -15.77 -10.16
C ALA A 58 13.44 -15.23 -9.41
N LEU A 59 13.23 -14.49 -8.30
CA LEU A 59 14.31 -14.07 -7.40
C LEU A 59 15.10 -15.27 -6.85
N GLY A 60 14.40 -16.33 -6.45
CA GLY A 60 15.03 -17.56 -5.95
C GLY A 60 15.97 -18.26 -6.95
N HIS A 61 15.77 -18.05 -8.26
CA HIS A 61 16.62 -18.61 -9.31
C HIS A 61 17.90 -17.80 -9.59
N LEU A 62 18.00 -16.57 -9.08
CA LEU A 62 19.17 -15.72 -9.27
C LEU A 62 20.35 -16.19 -8.41
N SER A 63 21.57 -16.00 -8.91
CA SER A 63 22.79 -16.19 -8.12
C SER A 63 23.01 -15.02 -7.16
N VAL A 64 23.87 -15.20 -6.16
CA VAL A 64 24.27 -14.13 -5.23
C VAL A 64 24.85 -12.93 -5.99
N GLN A 65 25.71 -13.17 -6.98
CA GLN A 65 26.29 -12.11 -7.80
C GLN A 65 25.21 -11.33 -8.57
N GLN A 66 24.27 -12.04 -9.19
CA GLN A 66 23.16 -11.39 -9.92
C GLN A 66 22.28 -10.55 -9.00
N LEU A 67 22.03 -10.99 -7.77
CA LEU A 67 21.28 -10.21 -6.78
C LEU A 67 22.03 -8.93 -6.37
N LEU A 68 23.35 -9.00 -6.19
CA LEU A 68 24.19 -7.84 -5.88
C LEU A 68 24.20 -6.82 -7.04
N ASP A 69 24.40 -7.29 -8.27
CA ASP A 69 24.42 -6.44 -9.47
C ASP A 69 23.08 -5.70 -9.64
N ILE A 70 21.95 -6.38 -9.38
CA ILE A 70 20.62 -5.78 -9.43
C ILE A 70 20.41 -4.78 -8.29
N MET A 71 20.90 -5.05 -7.07
CA MET A 71 20.82 -4.12 -5.96
C MET A 71 21.60 -2.82 -6.25
N GLU A 72 22.80 -2.93 -6.82
CA GLU A 72 23.60 -1.78 -7.22
C GLU A 72 22.87 -0.94 -8.28
N ALA A 73 22.32 -1.59 -9.31
CA ALA A 73 21.51 -0.91 -10.32
C ALA A 73 20.25 -0.24 -9.74
N ALA A 74 19.55 -0.91 -8.83
CA ALA A 74 18.34 -0.40 -8.18
C ALA A 74 18.61 0.85 -7.33
N GLN A 75 19.79 0.92 -6.68
CA GLN A 75 20.22 2.08 -5.90
C GLN A 75 20.42 3.32 -6.79
N HIS A 76 20.86 3.14 -8.03
CA HIS A 76 21.03 4.21 -8.99
C HIS A 76 19.73 4.63 -9.71
N ALA A 77 18.75 3.72 -9.79
CA ALA A 77 17.52 3.92 -10.55
C ALA A 77 16.31 4.39 -9.70
N SER A 78 16.50 4.70 -8.42
CA SER A 78 15.44 5.13 -7.49
C SER A 78 14.23 4.19 -7.48
N VAL A 79 14.49 2.88 -7.47
CA VAL A 79 13.45 1.84 -7.46
C VAL A 79 12.72 1.83 -6.11
N GLU A 80 11.42 1.50 -6.14
CA GLU A 80 10.56 1.46 -4.94
C GLU A 80 11.09 0.51 -3.85
N GLU A 81 11.00 0.94 -2.59
CA GLU A 81 11.47 0.21 -1.41
C GLU A 81 10.99 -1.27 -1.32
N PRO A 82 9.74 -1.63 -1.65
CA PRO A 82 9.29 -3.02 -1.51
C PRO A 82 9.97 -4.00 -2.48
N PHE A 83 10.50 -3.51 -3.61
CA PHE A 83 11.32 -4.31 -4.52
C PHE A 83 12.71 -4.57 -3.93
N VAL A 84 13.32 -3.53 -3.37
CA VAL A 84 14.65 -3.59 -2.74
C VAL A 84 14.62 -4.50 -1.50
N ASP A 85 13.56 -4.45 -0.71
CA ASP A 85 13.37 -5.30 0.46
C ASP A 85 13.34 -6.81 0.13
N GLU A 86 12.66 -7.20 -0.96
CA GLU A 86 12.62 -8.62 -1.35
C GLU A 86 13.95 -9.08 -1.96
N LEU A 87 14.67 -8.22 -2.68
CA LEU A 87 16.05 -8.50 -3.11
C LEU A 87 16.96 -8.77 -1.92
N TYR A 88 16.88 -7.90 -0.90
CA TYR A 88 17.69 -8.03 0.31
C TYR A 88 17.37 -9.30 1.09
N LYS A 89 16.08 -9.65 1.25
CA LYS A 89 15.65 -10.90 1.89
C LYS A 89 16.21 -12.13 1.18
N GLU A 90 16.15 -12.16 -0.14
CA GLU A 90 16.63 -13.30 -0.92
C GLU A 90 18.16 -13.42 -0.91
N LEU A 91 18.87 -12.29 -1.02
CA LEU A 91 20.32 -12.24 -0.90
C LEU A 91 20.77 -12.77 0.48
N ARG A 92 20.15 -12.29 1.56
CA ARG A 92 20.44 -12.75 2.92
C ARG A 92 20.21 -14.25 3.06
N ARG A 93 19.09 -14.77 2.53
CA ARG A 93 18.76 -16.20 2.56
C ARG A 93 19.86 -17.06 1.92
N LYS A 94 20.35 -16.66 0.74
CA LYS A 94 21.39 -17.41 0.00
C LYS A 94 22.75 -17.33 0.68
N LEU A 95 23.15 -16.17 1.19
CA LEU A 95 24.41 -16.02 1.93
C LEU A 95 24.44 -16.87 3.20
N THR A 96 23.32 -16.96 3.93
CA THR A 96 23.21 -17.86 5.09
C THR A 96 23.34 -19.33 4.68
N GLN A 97 22.70 -19.75 3.57
CA GLN A 97 22.82 -21.11 3.05
C GLN A 97 24.25 -21.46 2.59
N GLU A 98 24.95 -20.54 1.94
CA GLU A 98 26.36 -20.74 1.56
C GLU A 98 27.27 -20.88 2.78
N GLN A 99 27.01 -20.12 3.86
CA GLN A 99 27.75 -20.27 5.11
C GLN A 99 27.48 -21.60 5.82
N GLU A 100 26.25 -22.09 5.77
CA GLU A 100 25.88 -23.39 6.35
C GLU A 100 26.43 -24.57 5.53
N ASN A 101 26.46 -24.47 4.20
CA ASN A 101 27.02 -25.51 3.33
C ASN A 101 28.56 -25.57 3.36
N ASN A 102 29.22 -24.50 3.79
CA ASN A 102 30.68 -24.42 3.92
C ASN A 102 31.19 -24.79 5.33
N ARG A 103 30.30 -25.25 6.24
CA ARG A 103 30.64 -25.80 7.56
C ARG A 103 30.66 -27.32 7.54
#